data_AF-A0A976CAW6-F1
#
_entry.id   AF-A0A976CAW6-F1
#
_cell.length_a   1.000
_cell.length_b   1.000
_cell.length_c   1.000
_cell.angle_alpha   90.00
_cell.angle_beta   90.00
_cell.angle_gamma   90.00
#
_symmetry.space_group_name_H-M   'P 1'
#
loop_
_entity.id
_entity.type
_entity.pdbx_description
1 polymer ?
#
loop_
_entity_poly.entity_id
_entity_poly.type
_entity_poly.pdbx_seq_one_letter_code
_entity_poly.pdbx_strand_id
1 'polypeptide(L)' 'LGAAMLCASLGIANDPRPDHAQYIDNWLHALAYDPKYIFLAASQAQKAADFLHSLQPVAQM' A
#
# COMPACT_ATOMS: atom_id res chain seq x y z
N LEU A 1 -1.25 -1.65 2.64
CA LEU A 1 -1.61 -1.40 1.23
C LEU A 1 -0.62 -0.47 0.53
N GLY A 2 -0.43 0.78 0.97
CA GLY A 2 0.55 1.70 0.34
C GLY A 2 2.00 1.19 0.34
N ALA A 3 2.48 0.65 1.46
CA ALA A 3 3.79 -0.01 1.51
C ALA A 3 3.92 -1.16 0.51
N ALA A 4 2.89 -1.99 0.36
CA ALA A 4 2.87 -3.07 -0.62
C ALA A 4 2.89 -2.55 -2.07
N MET A 5 2.17 -1.46 -2.37
CA MET A 5 2.20 -0.79 -3.67
C MET A 5 3.60 -0.25 -3.99
N LEU A 6 4.28 0.36 -3.02
CA LEU A 6 5.66 0.85 -3.17
C LEU A 6 6.68 -0.29 -3.33
N CYS A 7 6.55 -1.35 -2.53
CA CYS A 7 7.41 -2.53 -2.68
C CYS A 7 7.26 -3.13 -4.09
N ALA A 8 6.03 -3.24 -4.59
CA ALA A 8 5.78 -3.67 -5.96
C ALA A 8 6.38 -2.73 -7.01
N SER A 9 6.26 -1.40 -6.85
CA SER A 9 6.82 -0.44 -7.81
C SER A 9 8.35 -0.39 -7.81
N LEU A 10 8.98 -0.69 -6.68
CA LEU A 10 10.43 -0.72 -6.51
C LEU A 10 11.07 -2.09 -6.79
N GLY A 11 10.28 -3.11 -7.12
CA GLY A 11 10.77 -4.48 -7.31
C GLY A 11 11.26 -5.15 -6.02
N ILE A 12 10.84 -4.65 -4.86
CA ILE A 12 11.16 -5.22 -3.55
C ILE A 12 10.17 -6.36 -3.28
N ALA A 13 10.69 -7.58 -3.14
CA ALA A 13 9.91 -8.81 -2.98
C ALA A 13 8.88 -8.71 -1.84
N ASN A 14 7.70 -9.34 -2.04
CA ASN A 14 6.55 -9.28 -1.13
C ASN A 14 6.42 -10.47 -0.17
N ASP A 15 7.52 -11.20 0.09
CA ASP A 15 7.45 -12.42 0.89
C ASP A 15 6.67 -12.19 2.18
N PRO A 16 5.61 -12.98 2.46
CA PRO A 16 4.76 -12.78 3.61
C PRO A 16 5.56 -12.99 4.89
N ARG A 17 5.91 -11.88 5.50
CA ARG A 17 6.64 -11.77 6.77
C ARG A 17 5.65 -11.85 7.94
N PRO A 18 5.97 -12.55 9.03
CA PRO A 18 5.05 -12.76 10.16
C PRO A 18 4.50 -11.45 10.78
N ASP A 19 5.30 -10.38 10.72
CA ASP A 19 4.98 -9.03 11.18
C ASP A 19 4.03 -8.26 10.24
N HIS A 20 3.83 -8.70 9.00
CA HIS A 20 2.88 -8.11 8.06
C HIS A 20 1.42 -8.45 8.37
N ALA A 21 1.14 -9.43 9.23
CA ALA A 21 -0.22 -9.87 9.52
C ALA A 21 -0.89 -9.12 10.68
N GLN A 22 -0.13 -8.40 11.53
CA GLN A 22 -0.67 -7.81 12.76
C GLN A 22 -1.73 -6.72 12.54
N TYR A 23 -1.75 -6.10 11.36
CA TYR A 23 -2.76 -5.09 10.98
C TYR A 23 -3.86 -5.64 10.07
N ILE A 24 -3.79 -6.91 9.66
CA ILE A 24 -4.75 -7.51 8.72
C ILE A 24 -6.10 -7.77 9.43
N ASP A 25 -6.10 -8.13 10.70
CA ASP A 25 -7.33 -8.45 11.44
C ASP A 25 -8.30 -7.26 11.51
N ASN A 26 -7.80 -6.07 11.90
CA ASN A 26 -8.60 -4.84 11.88
C ASN A 26 -9.09 -4.47 10.47
N TRP A 27 -8.31 -4.77 9.43
CA TRP A 27 -8.73 -4.51 8.05
C TRP A 27 -9.79 -5.50 7.57
N LEU A 28 -9.71 -6.78 7.97
CA LEU A 28 -10.72 -7.78 7.68
C LEU A 28 -12.06 -7.42 8.33
N HIS A 29 -12.05 -6.93 9.58
CA HIS A 29 -13.24 -6.42 10.24
C HIS A 29 -13.86 -5.22 9.50
N ALA A 30 -13.03 -4.25 9.08
CA ALA A 30 -13.51 -3.10 8.30
C ALA A 30 -14.08 -3.51 6.93
N LEU A 31 -13.46 -4.48 6.26
CA LEU A 31 -13.91 -5.01 4.96
C LEU A 31 -15.17 -5.87 5.05
N ALA A 32 -15.34 -6.62 6.14
CA ALA A 32 -16.56 -7.38 6.41
C ALA A 32 -17.76 -6.45 6.64
N TYR A 33 -17.53 -5.27 7.21
CA TYR A 33 -18.57 -4.26 7.45
C TYR A 33 -18.89 -3.45 6.20
N ASP A 34 -17.88 -3.02 5.44
CA ASP A 34 -18.06 -2.33 4.16
C ASP A 34 -17.04 -2.82 3.12
N PRO A 35 -17.45 -3.73 2.20
CA PRO A 35 -16.58 -4.21 1.14
C PRO A 35 -16.06 -3.11 0.21
N LYS A 36 -16.77 -1.98 0.11
CA LYS A 36 -16.33 -0.85 -0.73
C LYS A 36 -15.20 -0.05 -0.09
N TYR A 37 -14.98 -0.23 1.21
CA TYR A 37 -13.89 0.42 1.93
C TYR A 37 -12.51 0.10 1.33
N ILE A 38 -12.37 -1.05 0.66
CA ILE A 38 -11.14 -1.41 -0.06
C ILE A 38 -10.77 -0.41 -1.14
N PHE A 39 -11.76 0.15 -1.86
CA PHE A 39 -11.53 1.12 -2.93
C PHE A 39 -11.09 2.48 -2.37
N LEU A 40 -11.67 2.89 -1.24
CA LEU A 40 -11.25 4.10 -0.54
C LEU A 40 -9.82 3.94 -0.01
N ALA A 41 -9.53 2.84 0.65
CA ALA A 41 -8.19 2.53 1.15
C ALA A 41 -7.16 2.48 0.01
N ALA A 42 -7.50 1.86 -1.12
CA ALA A 42 -6.66 1.81 -2.32
C ALA A 42 -6.42 3.20 -2.92
N SER A 43 -7.46 4.04 -3.02
CA SER A 43 -7.31 5.41 -3.52
C SER A 43 -6.37 6.24 -2.65
N GLN A 44 -6.50 6.14 -1.33
CA GLN A 44 -5.62 6.86 -0.40
C GLN A 44 -4.18 6.32 -0.44
N ALA A 45 -4.02 5.00 -0.56
CA ALA A 45 -2.71 4.37 -0.72
C ALA A 45 -2.01 4.81 -2.02
N GLN A 46 -2.75 4.89 -3.14
CA GLN A 46 -2.24 5.38 -4.42
C GLN A 46 -1.75 6.82 -4.31
N LYS A 47 -2.54 7.73 -3.73
CA LYS A 47 -2.15 9.14 -3.52
C LYS A 47 -0.85 9.27 -2.72
N ALA A 48 -0.68 8.43 -1.69
CA ALA A 48 0.54 8.43 -0.89
C ALA A 48 1.75 7.92 -1.69
N ALA A 49 1.58 6.86 -2.49
CA ALA A 49 2.63 6.34 -3.35
C ALA A 49 3.05 7.36 -4.42
N ASP A 50 2.08 8.00 -5.09
CA ASP A 50 2.31 9.05 -6.08
C ASP A 50 3.07 10.23 -5.48
N PHE A 51 2.68 10.65 -4.27
CA PHE A 51 3.40 11.70 -3.54
C PHE A 51 4.86 11.33 -3.32
N LEU A 52 5.15 10.11 -2.82
CA LEU A 52 6.52 9.67 -2.58
C LEU A 52 7.33 9.53 -3.88
N HIS A 53 6.70 9.11 -4.97
CA HIS A 53 7.33 9.09 -6.30
C HIS A 53 7.64 10.50 -6.82
N SER A 54 6.76 11.48 -6.57
CA SER A 54 6.97 12.89 -6.96
C SER A 54 8.16 13.55 -6.24
N LEU A 55 8.59 13.00 -5.11
CA LEU A 55 9.75 13.46 -4.35
C LEU A 55 11.07 12.84 -4.83
N GLN A 56 11.04 11.85 -5.73
CA GLN A 56 12.26 11.25 -6.23
C GLN A 56 13.01 12.24 -7.15
N PRO A 57 14.35 12.29 -7.09
CA PRO A 57 15.12 13.14 -7.97
C PRO A 57 14.87 12.75 -9.43
N VAL A 58 14.73 13.75 -10.30
CA VAL A 58 14.72 13.52 -11.75
C VAL A 58 16.09 12.94 -12.08
N ALA A 59 16.12 11.68 -12.52
CA ALA A 59 17.35 11.05 -12.98
C ALA A 59 17.93 11.91 -14.11
N GLN A 60 19.04 12.61 -13.84
CA GLN A 60 19.76 13.34 -14.86
C GLN A 60 20.40 12.30 -15.79
N MET A 61 19.89 12.20 -17.03
CA MET A 61 20.52 11.48 -18.13
C MET A 61 21.64 12.31 -18.73
#